data_AF-A0A543DB91-F1
#
_entry.id   AF-A0A543DB91-F1
#
_cell.length_a   1.000
_cell.length_b   1.000
_cell.length_c   1.000
_cell.angle_alpha   90.00
_cell.angle_beta   90.00
_cell.angle_gamma   90.00
#
_symmetry.space_group_name_H-M   'P 1'
#
loop_
_entity.id
_entity.type
_entity.pdbx_description
1 polymer ?
#
loop_
_entity_poly.entity_id
_entity_poly.type
_entity_poly.pdbx_seq_one_letter_code
_entity_poly.pdbx_strand_id
1 'polypeptide(L)'
;MRAGGRLQGDYMRNLMMGLLLQAGVAVSVSAQEQAPQAAMVETGTLVVDVKPFTSEKELPKKVDEQLKSGALEWGVRDGQVVFSLVNKQFIDFPLNHMTRYGQQETLSLPAGEYRVTGIGLEMTTAFSVKKVLERGAFVNEDVVAFRIEPGKTTTLSVNPVIRRDATFAVNFWMPTLMTRITTEAGETPETALNTRGPASIAWPQYTGPLKFVAK
;
A
#
# COMPACT_ATOMS: atom_id res chain seq x y z
N MET A 1 -32.47 -40.76 -34.16
CA MET A 1 -32.41 -42.20 -34.50
C MET A 1 -32.61 -42.37 -36.00
N ARG A 2 -32.02 -43.42 -36.59
CA ARG A 2 -31.76 -43.73 -38.02
C ARG A 2 -30.43 -43.15 -38.51
N ALA A 3 -29.36 -43.97 -38.56
CA ALA A 3 -29.06 -45.01 -39.57
C ALA A 3 -28.85 -44.36 -40.94
N GLY A 4 -27.68 -44.42 -41.58
CA GLY A 4 -26.80 -45.58 -41.77
C GLY A 4 -26.84 -45.92 -43.27
N GLY A 5 -25.69 -46.10 -43.92
CA GLY A 5 -25.68 -46.60 -45.30
C GLY A 5 -24.45 -46.19 -46.11
N ARG A 6 -23.50 -47.12 -46.20
CA ARG A 6 -22.38 -47.16 -47.16
C ARG A 6 -22.86 -47.43 -48.59
N LEU A 7 -22.01 -47.14 -49.58
CA LEU A 7 -21.52 -48.00 -50.69
C LEU A 7 -20.98 -47.07 -51.78
N GLN A 8 -19.66 -47.02 -52.04
CA GLN A 8 -18.86 -47.94 -52.86
C GLN A 8 -19.20 -47.88 -54.35
N GLY A 9 -18.21 -47.52 -55.16
CA GLY A 9 -18.27 -47.56 -56.63
C GLY A 9 -17.00 -47.00 -57.26
N ASP A 10 -16.11 -47.91 -57.63
CA ASP A 10 -14.88 -47.72 -58.41
C ASP A 10 -15.11 -46.99 -59.75
N TYR A 11 -14.06 -46.39 -60.34
CA TYR A 11 -13.58 -46.71 -61.70
C TYR A 11 -12.39 -45.84 -62.17
N MET A 12 -11.30 -46.54 -62.52
CA MET A 12 -10.28 -46.28 -63.57
C MET A 12 -9.49 -44.94 -63.59
N ARG A 13 -8.16 -44.96 -63.37
CA ARG A 13 -7.03 -45.37 -64.24
C ARG A 13 -6.57 -44.30 -65.24
N ASN A 14 -5.24 -44.25 -65.39
CA ASN A 14 -4.42 -43.55 -66.40
C ASN A 14 -4.16 -42.06 -66.12
N LEU A 15 -2.98 -41.47 -66.36
CA LEU A 15 -1.61 -41.86 -66.73
C LEU A 15 -0.85 -40.50 -66.81
N MET A 16 0.48 -40.51 -66.70
CA MET A 16 1.47 -39.41 -66.86
C MET A 16 2.02 -38.90 -65.51
N MET A 17 3.20 -39.31 -65.06
CA MET A 17 4.55 -39.14 -65.63
C MET A 17 4.94 -37.66 -65.74
N GLY A 18 5.89 -37.22 -64.90
CA GLY A 18 6.64 -35.99 -65.15
C GLY A 18 7.22 -35.33 -63.90
N LEU A 19 8.54 -35.47 -63.76
CA LEU A 19 9.50 -34.46 -63.27
C LEU A 19 9.42 -33.99 -61.81
N LEU A 20 10.40 -34.34 -60.97
CA LEU A 20 11.71 -33.65 -60.76
C LEU A 20 11.63 -32.57 -59.67
N LEU A 21 12.66 -32.59 -58.81
CA LEU A 21 13.19 -31.54 -57.92
C LEU A 21 12.94 -31.61 -56.40
N GLN A 22 14.09 -31.69 -55.73
CA GLN A 22 14.49 -31.03 -54.48
C GLN A 22 14.09 -31.67 -53.15
N ALA A 23 14.98 -32.57 -52.71
CA ALA A 23 15.25 -32.79 -51.29
C ALA A 23 15.88 -31.51 -50.69
N GLY A 24 15.05 -30.63 -50.15
CA GLY A 24 15.47 -29.60 -49.20
C GLY A 24 15.51 -30.19 -47.80
N VAL A 25 16.70 -30.41 -47.25
CA VAL A 25 16.88 -30.70 -45.82
C VAL A 25 16.56 -29.40 -45.07
N ALA A 26 15.32 -29.29 -44.58
CA ALA A 26 14.94 -28.22 -43.68
C ALA A 26 15.62 -28.47 -42.32
N VAL A 27 16.77 -27.84 -42.11
CA VAL A 27 17.38 -27.72 -40.78
C VAL A 27 16.45 -26.83 -39.97
N SER A 28 15.59 -27.46 -39.17
CA SER A 28 14.76 -26.75 -38.20
C SER A 28 15.67 -26.24 -37.09
N VAL A 29 16.17 -25.01 -37.25
CA VAL A 29 16.80 -24.28 -36.14
C VAL A 29 15.67 -23.92 -35.20
N SER A 30 15.46 -24.78 -34.19
CA SER A 30 14.61 -24.48 -33.06
C SER A 30 15.24 -23.32 -32.29
N ALA A 31 14.86 -22.10 -32.66
CA ALA A 31 15.00 -20.96 -31.78
C ALA A 31 14.09 -21.25 -30.57
N GLN A 32 14.67 -21.86 -29.53
CA GLN A 32 14.03 -21.87 -28.22
C GLN A 32 13.95 -20.40 -27.81
N GLU A 33 12.76 -19.81 -27.96
CA GLU A 33 12.37 -18.62 -27.23
C GLU A 33 12.69 -18.89 -25.76
N GLN A 34 13.80 -18.30 -25.32
CA GLN A 34 14.23 -18.34 -23.94
C GLN A 34 13.23 -17.46 -23.20
N ALA A 35 12.15 -18.09 -22.74
CA ALA A 35 11.13 -17.44 -21.95
C ALA A 35 11.84 -16.65 -20.84
N PRO A 36 11.53 -15.35 -20.66
CA PRO A 36 12.13 -14.54 -19.62
C PRO A 36 11.97 -15.29 -18.30
N GLN A 37 13.08 -15.71 -17.69
CA GLN A 37 13.04 -16.21 -16.33
C GLN A 37 12.48 -15.07 -15.49
N ALA A 38 11.28 -15.27 -14.95
CA ALA A 38 10.70 -14.35 -13.99
C ALA A 38 11.72 -14.23 -12.86
N ALA A 39 12.36 -13.07 -12.76
CA ALA A 39 13.30 -12.80 -11.68
C ALA A 39 12.54 -13.05 -10.37
N MET A 40 13.04 -13.96 -9.54
CA MET A 40 12.50 -14.13 -8.19
C MET A 40 12.64 -12.79 -7.49
N VAL A 41 11.50 -12.16 -7.20
CA VAL A 41 11.48 -10.93 -6.40
C VAL A 41 11.87 -11.34 -4.99
N GLU A 42 13.09 -11.03 -4.61
CA GLU A 42 13.55 -11.25 -3.24
C GLU A 42 12.67 -10.44 -2.28
N THR A 43 12.24 -11.06 -1.19
CA THR A 43 11.35 -10.43 -0.21
C THR A 43 12.01 -10.32 1.15
N GLY A 44 11.69 -9.27 1.89
CA GLY A 44 11.93 -9.17 3.33
C GLY A 44 10.60 -9.11 4.10
N THR A 45 10.70 -8.84 5.39
CA THR A 45 9.57 -8.75 6.31
C THR A 45 9.45 -7.34 6.85
N LEU A 46 8.28 -6.72 6.70
CA LEU A 46 7.89 -5.51 7.43
C LEU A 46 7.01 -5.91 8.63
N VAL A 47 7.39 -5.49 9.83
CA VAL A 47 6.51 -5.50 10.99
C VAL A 47 6.04 -4.09 11.25
N VAL A 48 4.74 -3.85 11.17
CA VAL A 48 4.11 -2.62 11.64
C VAL A 48 3.64 -2.85 13.07
N ASP A 49 4.36 -2.26 14.03
CA ASP A 49 4.13 -2.43 15.46
C ASP A 49 3.49 -1.17 16.04
N VAL A 50 2.17 -1.23 16.27
CA VAL A 50 1.42 -0.13 16.86
C VAL A 50 1.38 -0.31 18.37
N LYS A 51 2.16 0.50 19.08
CA LYS A 51 2.26 0.45 20.54
C LYS A 51 0.93 0.82 21.21
N PRO A 52 0.71 0.42 22.48
CA PRO A 52 -0.37 0.98 23.28
C PRO A 52 -0.27 2.50 23.29
N PHE A 53 -1.40 3.20 23.20
CA PHE A 53 -1.37 4.66 23.25
C PHE A 53 -0.92 5.14 24.63
N THR A 54 -0.23 6.27 24.64
CA THR A 54 0.05 7.04 25.87
C THR A 54 -0.69 8.37 25.80
N SER A 55 -0.82 9.08 26.91
CA SER A 55 -1.49 10.38 26.93
C SER A 55 -0.68 11.37 27.76
N GLU A 56 -0.53 12.61 27.26
CA GLU A 56 0.14 13.68 27.99
C GLU A 56 -0.67 14.19 29.19
N LYS A 57 -1.99 13.95 29.18
CA LYS A 57 -2.93 14.35 30.23
C LYS A 57 -3.84 13.21 30.59
N GLU A 58 -4.42 13.25 31.78
CA GLU A 58 -5.47 12.31 32.16
C GLU A 58 -6.65 12.43 31.18
N LEU A 59 -7.07 11.27 30.65
CA LEU A 59 -8.17 11.18 29.70
C LEU A 59 -9.49 11.02 30.46
N PRO A 60 -10.57 11.68 30.01
CA PRO A 60 -11.90 11.35 30.48
C PRO A 60 -12.19 9.86 30.25
N LYS A 61 -12.77 9.17 31.23
CA LYS A 61 -13.02 7.72 31.17
C LYS A 61 -13.65 7.24 29.85
N LYS A 62 -14.66 7.97 29.37
CA LYS A 62 -15.33 7.66 28.09
C LYS A 62 -14.39 7.74 26.88
N VAL A 63 -13.45 8.69 26.89
CA VAL A 63 -12.45 8.86 25.83
C VAL A 63 -11.43 7.72 25.88
N ASP A 64 -10.93 7.39 27.07
CA ASP A 64 -10.01 6.26 27.28
C ASP A 64 -10.62 4.93 26.80
N GLU A 65 -11.87 4.65 27.18
CA GLU A 65 -12.62 3.46 26.73
C GLU A 65 -12.79 3.42 25.21
N GLN A 66 -13.11 4.56 24.59
CA GLN A 66 -13.23 4.64 23.14
C GLN A 66 -11.87 4.39 22.44
N LEU A 67 -10.79 5.01 22.93
CA LEU A 67 -9.45 4.87 22.35
C LEU A 67 -8.89 3.47 22.47
N LYS A 68 -9.21 2.71 23.53
CA LYS A 68 -8.83 1.28 23.66
C LYS A 68 -9.36 0.41 22.52
N SER A 69 -10.48 0.80 21.91
CA SER A 69 -11.01 0.14 20.71
C SER A 69 -10.50 0.72 19.40
N GLY A 70 -9.67 1.77 19.46
CA GLY A 70 -9.10 2.47 18.31
C GLY A 70 -8.09 1.64 17.53
N ALA A 71 -7.91 2.01 16.28
CA ALA A 71 -6.95 1.43 15.37
C ALA A 71 -6.42 2.49 14.40
N LEU A 72 -5.25 2.23 13.85
CA LEU A 72 -4.65 3.04 12.80
C LEU A 72 -4.94 2.41 11.44
N GLU A 73 -5.49 3.21 10.53
CA GLU A 73 -5.63 2.82 9.13
C GLU A 73 -4.33 3.13 8.37
N TRP A 74 -3.84 2.14 7.63
CA TRP A 74 -2.64 2.29 6.82
C TRP A 74 -2.65 1.39 5.58
N GLY A 75 -1.71 1.66 4.68
CA GLY A 75 -1.59 0.96 3.40
C GLY A 75 -0.16 0.89 2.91
N VAL A 76 0.11 -0.01 1.97
CA VAL A 76 1.38 -0.09 1.23
C VAL A 76 1.13 -0.28 -0.27
N ARG A 77 1.85 0.48 -1.10
CA ARG A 77 1.82 0.36 -2.58
C ARG A 77 3.07 1.02 -3.15
N ASP A 78 3.74 0.37 -4.10
CA ASP A 78 4.85 0.94 -4.90
C ASP A 78 5.96 1.61 -4.07
N GLY A 79 6.40 0.98 -2.99
CA GLY A 79 7.45 1.54 -2.10
C GLY A 79 6.94 2.67 -1.18
N GLN A 80 5.64 2.91 -1.10
CA GLN A 80 5.07 3.88 -0.19
C GLN A 80 4.24 3.19 0.89
N VAL A 81 4.47 3.58 2.15
CA VAL A 81 3.64 3.22 3.31
C VAL A 81 2.90 4.48 3.76
N VAL A 82 1.57 4.42 3.85
CA VAL A 82 0.74 5.59 4.17
C VAL A 82 -0.07 5.34 5.43
N PHE A 83 0.03 6.24 6.40
CA PHE A 83 -0.85 6.30 7.57
C PHE A 83 -1.78 7.49 7.46
N SER A 84 -3.04 7.33 7.87
CA SER A 84 -4.02 8.41 7.73
C SER A 84 -4.89 8.58 8.98
N LEU A 85 -5.12 9.84 9.35
CA LEU A 85 -6.22 10.25 10.24
C LEU A 85 -7.44 10.80 9.47
N VAL A 86 -7.34 10.88 8.15
CA VAL A 86 -8.41 11.29 7.25
C VAL A 86 -9.14 10.04 6.74
N ASN A 87 -10.46 10.14 6.61
CA ASN A 87 -11.29 9.04 6.11
C ASN A 87 -10.88 8.62 4.70
N LYS A 88 -10.70 7.31 4.48
CA LYS A 88 -10.25 6.72 3.22
C LYS A 88 -11.05 7.09 1.97
N GLN A 89 -12.32 7.50 2.08
CA GLN A 89 -13.10 7.94 0.92
C GLN A 89 -12.52 9.19 0.21
N PHE A 90 -11.65 9.93 0.89
CA PHE A 90 -10.98 11.10 0.32
C PHE A 90 -9.58 10.78 -0.21
N ILE A 91 -9.13 9.53 -0.11
CA ILE A 91 -7.75 9.14 -0.35
C ILE A 91 -7.71 8.13 -1.51
N ASP A 92 -6.92 8.42 -2.55
CA ASP A 92 -6.71 7.51 -3.68
C ASP A 92 -5.51 6.57 -3.43
N PHE A 93 -5.58 5.87 -2.29
CA PHE A 93 -4.54 4.94 -1.84
C PHE A 93 -5.19 3.77 -1.09
N PRO A 94 -4.70 2.52 -1.29
CA PRO A 94 -5.28 1.34 -0.66
C PRO A 94 -4.94 1.28 0.85
N LEU A 95 -5.73 1.97 1.67
CA LEU A 95 -5.69 1.88 3.14
C LEU A 95 -6.43 0.61 3.61
N ASN A 96 -5.85 -0.54 3.30
CA ASN A 96 -6.48 -1.85 3.49
C ASN A 96 -6.14 -2.50 4.84
N HIS A 97 -5.20 -1.92 5.60
CA HIS A 97 -4.78 -2.43 6.90
C HIS A 97 -5.37 -1.58 8.03
N MET A 98 -5.70 -2.25 9.14
CA MET A 98 -6.22 -1.61 10.35
C MET A 98 -5.62 -2.32 11.58
N THR A 99 -4.62 -1.69 12.18
CA THR A 99 -3.90 -2.27 13.34
C THR A 99 -4.29 -1.54 14.61
N ARG A 100 -4.78 -2.28 15.62
CA ARG A 100 -5.22 -1.69 16.91
C ARG A 100 -4.03 -1.27 17.75
N TYR A 101 -4.27 -0.37 18.70
CA TYR A 101 -3.26 -0.01 19.69
C TYR A 101 -2.83 -1.22 20.53
N GLY A 102 -1.52 -1.40 20.68
CA GLY A 102 -0.92 -2.56 21.35
C GLY A 102 -0.86 -3.82 20.50
N GLN A 103 -1.07 -3.71 19.18
CA GLN A 103 -0.99 -4.83 18.24
C GLN A 103 0.05 -4.57 17.16
N GLN A 104 0.44 -5.65 16.49
CA GLN A 104 1.34 -5.61 15.36
C GLN A 104 0.75 -6.38 14.18
N GLU A 105 1.19 -6.02 12.99
CA GLU A 105 0.88 -6.70 11.74
C GLU A 105 2.17 -6.94 10.95
N THR A 106 2.28 -8.10 10.31
CA THR A 106 3.48 -8.52 9.58
C THR A 106 3.16 -8.72 8.11
N LEU A 107 3.95 -8.11 7.23
CA LEU A 107 3.83 -8.24 5.78
C LEU A 107 5.14 -8.76 5.18
N SER A 108 5.03 -9.66 4.20
CA SER A 108 6.14 -9.96 3.29
C SER A 108 6.11 -8.94 2.16
N LEU A 109 7.21 -8.22 1.96
CA LEU A 109 7.31 -7.16 0.97
C LEU A 109 8.51 -7.40 0.05
N PRO A 110 8.44 -7.00 -1.24
CA PRO A 110 9.61 -6.94 -2.11
C PRO A 110 10.74 -6.15 -1.46
N ALA A 111 11.96 -6.66 -1.59
CA ALA A 111 13.15 -5.93 -1.19
C ALA A 111 13.26 -4.62 -1.97
N GLY A 112 13.65 -3.55 -1.30
CA GLY A 112 13.70 -2.22 -1.92
C GLY A 112 13.55 -1.09 -0.91
N GLU A 113 13.57 0.13 -1.45
CA GLU A 113 13.38 1.35 -0.69
C GLU A 113 11.89 1.63 -0.47
N TYR A 114 11.55 2.01 0.76
CA TYR A 114 10.21 2.39 1.16
C TYR A 114 10.22 3.76 1.85
N ARG A 115 9.13 4.50 1.70
CA ARG A 115 8.92 5.81 2.32
C ARG A 115 7.60 5.85 3.06
N VAL A 116 7.60 6.44 4.25
CA VAL A 116 6.42 6.59 5.11
C VAL A 116 5.85 7.99 4.96
N THR A 117 4.60 8.08 4.53
CA THR A 117 3.83 9.32 4.40
C THR A 117 2.72 9.35 5.44
N GLY A 118 2.53 10.51 6.07
CA GLY A 118 1.44 10.74 7.02
C GLY A 118 0.39 11.69 6.45
N ILE A 119 -0.88 11.31 6.52
CA ILE A 119 -2.01 12.21 6.27
C ILE A 119 -2.58 12.65 7.61
N GLY A 120 -2.23 13.87 7.98
CA GLY A 120 -2.63 14.49 9.24
C GLY A 120 -3.96 15.23 9.15
N LEU A 121 -4.52 15.49 10.31
CA LEU A 121 -5.71 16.31 10.48
C LEU A 121 -5.50 17.17 11.72
N GLU A 122 -5.63 18.49 11.59
CA GLU A 122 -5.81 19.37 12.74
C GLU A 122 -7.31 19.64 12.88
N MET A 123 -7.83 19.44 14.09
CA MET A 123 -9.24 19.73 14.33
C MET A 123 -9.46 21.24 14.24
N THR A 124 -10.44 21.63 13.44
CA THR A 124 -10.88 23.02 13.30
C THR A 124 -12.40 23.06 13.39
N THR A 125 -12.98 24.15 13.91
CA THR A 125 -14.43 24.28 13.94
C THR A 125 -14.98 24.47 12.53
N ALA A 126 -15.77 23.49 12.08
CA ALA A 126 -16.43 23.53 10.80
C ALA A 126 -17.72 22.70 10.81
N PHE A 127 -18.75 23.20 10.12
CA PHE A 127 -20.09 22.59 10.07
C PHE A 127 -20.24 21.50 8.99
N SER A 128 -19.15 21.10 8.32
CA SER A 128 -19.19 20.09 7.26
C SER A 128 -17.84 19.39 7.11
N VAL A 129 -17.85 18.11 6.76
CA VAL A 129 -16.64 17.30 6.51
C VAL A 129 -15.72 17.96 5.46
N LYS A 130 -16.30 18.50 4.38
CA LYS A 130 -15.53 19.21 3.33
C LYS A 130 -14.70 20.36 3.92
N LYS A 131 -15.31 21.23 4.73
CA LYS A 131 -14.62 22.35 5.39
C LYS A 131 -13.58 21.89 6.43
N VAL A 132 -13.83 20.77 7.12
CA VAL A 132 -12.84 20.17 8.03
C VAL A 132 -11.59 19.75 7.26
N LEU A 133 -11.76 19.07 6.11
CA LEU A 133 -10.64 18.68 5.25
C LEU A 133 -9.91 19.90 4.69
N GLU A 134 -10.65 20.87 4.16
CA GLU A 134 -10.05 22.06 3.54
C GLU A 134 -9.21 22.88 4.53
N ARG A 135 -9.59 22.92 5.80
CA ARG A 135 -8.91 23.72 6.83
C ARG A 135 -7.91 22.94 7.66
N GLY A 136 -8.22 21.68 7.94
CA GLY A 136 -7.53 20.87 8.93
C GLY A 136 -6.58 19.85 8.33
N ALA A 137 -6.90 19.27 7.18
CA ALA A 137 -6.11 18.16 6.63
C ALA A 137 -4.81 18.63 5.95
N PHE A 138 -3.80 17.78 5.97
CA PHE A 138 -2.51 17.99 5.33
C PHE A 138 -1.79 16.67 5.08
N VAL A 139 -0.79 16.72 4.19
CA VAL A 139 0.08 15.60 3.87
C VAL A 139 1.51 15.95 4.28
N ASN A 140 2.15 15.01 4.98
CA ASN A 140 3.57 14.98 5.25
C ASN A 140 4.17 13.86 4.41
N GLU A 141 4.73 14.19 3.25
CA GLU A 141 5.31 13.19 2.35
C GLU A 141 6.68 12.72 2.85
N ASP A 142 6.93 11.42 2.69
CA ASP A 142 8.26 10.82 2.82
C ASP A 142 9.00 11.16 4.13
N VAL A 143 8.24 11.23 5.23
CA VAL A 143 8.71 11.62 6.57
C VAL A 143 9.85 10.72 7.05
N VAL A 144 9.76 9.43 6.74
CA VAL A 144 10.78 8.42 7.06
C VAL A 144 11.05 7.58 5.83
N ALA A 145 12.31 7.27 5.56
CA ALA A 145 12.72 6.32 4.53
C ALA A 145 13.40 5.12 5.18
N PHE A 146 13.20 3.93 4.61
CA PHE A 146 13.84 2.71 5.06
C PHE A 146 13.94 1.70 3.92
N ARG A 147 14.77 0.67 4.12
CA ARG A 147 14.95 -0.41 3.18
C ARG A 147 14.40 -1.72 3.73
N ILE A 148 13.69 -2.47 2.90
CA ILE A 148 13.42 -3.89 3.13
C ILE A 148 14.56 -4.68 2.49
N GLU A 149 15.31 -5.40 3.32
CA GLU A 149 16.39 -6.27 2.86
C GLU A 149 15.89 -7.72 2.70
N PRO A 150 16.39 -8.47 1.69
CA PRO A 150 16.02 -9.86 1.48
C PRO A 150 16.20 -10.73 2.73
N GLY A 151 15.15 -11.46 3.10
CA GLY A 151 15.16 -12.37 4.25
C GLY A 151 15.28 -11.71 5.63
N LYS A 152 15.39 -10.39 5.71
CA LYS A 152 15.51 -9.66 6.98
C LYS A 152 14.18 -9.08 7.44
N THR A 153 14.13 -8.72 8.71
CA THR A 153 12.99 -8.03 9.31
C THR A 153 13.32 -6.57 9.53
N THR A 154 12.41 -5.70 9.10
CA THR A 154 12.39 -4.27 9.40
C THR A 154 11.13 -3.98 10.21
N THR A 155 11.26 -3.30 11.34
CA THR A 155 10.12 -2.95 12.19
C THR A 155 9.84 -1.46 12.10
N LEU A 156 8.65 -1.10 11.65
CA LEU A 156 8.08 0.24 11.77
C LEU A 156 7.27 0.31 13.06
N SER A 157 7.85 0.90 14.09
CA SER A 157 7.16 1.18 15.35
C SER A 157 6.37 2.47 15.24
N VAL A 158 5.11 2.43 15.65
CA VAL A 158 4.23 3.60 15.77
C VAL A 158 3.79 3.71 17.23
N ASN A 159 4.19 4.80 17.89
CA ASN A 159 3.83 5.15 19.25
C ASN A 159 2.79 6.28 19.25
N PRO A 160 1.50 5.97 19.47
CA PRO A 160 0.45 6.97 19.52
C PRO A 160 0.51 7.75 20.84
N VAL A 161 0.76 9.05 20.77
CA VAL A 161 0.75 9.97 21.91
C VAL A 161 -0.50 10.84 21.84
N ILE A 162 -1.48 10.57 22.69
CA ILE A 162 -2.74 11.30 22.75
C ILE A 162 -2.48 12.70 23.30
N ARG A 163 -2.82 13.70 22.49
CA ARG A 163 -2.78 15.11 22.83
C ARG A 163 -4.18 15.69 22.90
N ARG A 164 -4.34 16.68 23.78
CA ARG A 164 -5.57 17.46 23.88
C ARG A 164 -5.48 18.65 22.94
N ASP A 165 -6.24 18.61 21.86
CA ASP A 165 -6.50 19.78 21.04
C ASP A 165 -7.82 20.42 21.48
N ALA A 166 -7.80 21.71 21.76
CA ALA A 166 -9.00 22.46 22.07
C ALA A 166 -9.32 23.37 20.89
N THR A 167 -10.51 23.21 20.30
CA THR A 167 -11.05 24.22 19.39
C THR A 167 -12.36 24.77 19.95
N PHE A 168 -12.36 26.07 20.24
CA PHE A 168 -13.45 26.76 20.93
C PHE A 168 -13.85 26.05 22.24
N ALA A 169 -15.01 25.38 22.26
CA ALA A 169 -15.63 24.77 23.43
C ALA A 169 -15.57 23.22 23.43
N VAL A 170 -14.93 22.59 22.43
CA VAL A 170 -14.86 21.13 22.30
C VAL A 170 -13.41 20.66 22.41
N ASN A 171 -13.19 19.66 23.27
CA ASN A 171 -11.92 18.97 23.39
C ASN A 171 -11.86 17.81 22.42
N PHE A 172 -10.84 17.81 21.57
CA PHE A 172 -10.48 16.68 20.71
C PHE A 172 -9.25 16.00 21.29
N TRP A 173 -9.28 14.67 21.27
CA TRP A 173 -8.19 13.83 21.77
C TRP A 173 -7.65 13.05 20.59
N MET A 174 -6.56 13.53 20.02
CA MET A 174 -6.00 12.98 18.78
C MET A 174 -4.60 12.43 19.04
N PRO A 175 -4.23 11.31 18.43
CA PRO A 175 -2.89 10.79 18.54
C PRO A 175 -1.93 11.60 17.66
N THR A 176 -0.80 12.01 18.22
CA THR A 176 0.42 12.20 17.44
C THR A 176 1.04 10.82 17.21
N LEU A 177 1.31 10.47 15.96
CA LEU A 177 1.89 9.20 15.55
C LEU A 177 3.40 9.33 15.50
N MET A 178 4.05 9.09 16.63
CA MET A 178 5.50 9.08 16.72
C MET A 178 6.03 7.79 16.12
N THR A 179 6.96 7.86 15.17
CA THR A 179 7.41 6.70 14.40
C THR A 179 8.91 6.52 14.39
N ARG A 180 9.32 5.26 14.37
CA ARG A 180 10.72 4.84 14.34
C ARG A 180 10.85 3.57 13.52
N ILE A 181 11.93 3.49 12.75
CA ILE A 181 12.34 2.27 12.06
C ILE A 181 13.43 1.60 12.87
N THR A 182 13.28 0.30 13.12
CA THR A 182 14.30 -0.56 13.72
C THR A 182 14.70 -1.63 12.72
N THR A 183 16.00 -1.77 12.49
CA THR A 183 16.62 -2.79 11.64
C THR A 183 17.80 -3.40 12.39
N GLU A 184 18.44 -4.42 11.81
CA GLU A 184 19.72 -4.95 12.32
C GLU A 184 20.83 -3.88 12.38
N ALA A 185 20.78 -2.87 11.52
CA ALA A 185 21.76 -1.78 11.49
C ALA A 185 21.54 -0.73 12.60
N GLY A 186 20.40 -0.78 13.29
CA GLY A 186 20.04 0.15 14.36
C GLY A 186 18.67 0.78 14.18
N GLU A 187 18.47 1.90 14.88
CA GLU A 187 17.20 2.59 14.97
C GLU A 187 17.28 4.02 14.43
N THR A 188 16.23 4.47 13.75
CA THR A 188 16.10 5.87 13.34
C THR A 188 15.67 6.75 14.51
N PRO A 189 15.92 8.06 14.46
CA PRO A 189 15.26 9.01 15.35
C PRO A 189 13.74 8.89 15.27
N GLU A 190 13.07 9.14 16.40
CA GLU A 190 11.61 9.15 16.44
C GLU A 190 11.07 10.41 15.76
N THR A 191 10.14 10.25 14.82
CA THR A 191 9.59 11.35 14.00
C THR A 191 8.06 11.28 13.93
N ALA A 192 7.38 12.41 14.09
CA ALA A 192 5.92 12.46 14.02
C ALA A 192 5.42 12.44 12.56
N LEU A 193 4.56 11.48 12.22
CA LEU A 193 4.00 11.39 10.86
C LEU A 193 2.94 12.43 10.57
N ASN A 194 2.15 12.82 11.57
CA ASN A 194 0.91 13.57 11.41
C ASN A 194 0.89 14.89 12.21
N THR A 195 2.06 15.46 12.47
CA THR A 195 2.19 16.82 13.02
C THR A 195 2.45 17.80 11.89
N ARG A 196 1.70 18.90 11.83
CA ARG A 196 1.91 19.92 10.81
C ARG A 196 3.23 20.64 11.07
N GLY A 197 4.01 20.84 10.02
CA GLY A 197 5.27 21.57 10.02
C GLY A 197 5.50 22.31 8.70
N PRO A 198 6.68 22.92 8.51
CA PRO A 198 6.97 23.73 7.31
C PRO A 198 6.95 22.93 5.99
N ALA A 199 7.22 21.62 6.05
CA ALA A 199 7.18 20.73 4.90
C ALA A 199 5.77 20.17 4.62
N SER A 200 4.79 20.43 5.48
CA SER A 200 3.43 19.93 5.31
C SER A 200 2.71 20.64 4.17
N ILE A 201 2.05 19.87 3.32
CA ILE A 201 1.22 20.39 2.23
C ILE A 201 -0.23 20.35 2.69
N ALA A 202 -0.90 21.49 2.81
CA ALA A 202 -2.32 21.47 3.20
C ALA A 202 -3.17 20.82 2.10
N TRP A 203 -4.23 20.13 2.53
CA TRP A 203 -5.02 19.26 1.67
C TRP A 203 -5.55 19.94 0.40
N PRO A 204 -6.03 21.20 0.42
CA PRO A 204 -6.43 21.90 -0.80
C PRO A 204 -5.31 22.08 -1.81
N GLN A 205 -4.07 22.36 -1.37
CA GLN A 205 -2.92 22.57 -2.25
C GLN A 205 -2.22 21.28 -2.65
N TYR A 206 -2.49 20.17 -1.97
CA TYR A 206 -1.92 18.89 -2.34
C TYR A 206 -2.45 18.41 -3.71
N THR A 207 -1.52 18.14 -4.63
CA THR A 207 -1.76 17.66 -6.01
C THR A 207 -1.20 16.27 -6.26
N GLY A 208 -0.60 15.64 -5.24
CA GLY A 208 0.00 14.31 -5.38
C GLY A 208 -1.04 13.18 -5.43
N PRO A 209 -0.57 11.93 -5.64
CA PRO A 209 -1.41 10.80 -6.00
C PRO A 209 -2.30 10.30 -4.86
N LEU A 210 -2.10 10.76 -3.61
CA LEU A 210 -2.91 10.31 -2.48
C LEU A 210 -4.28 10.98 -2.43
N LYS A 211 -4.51 12.07 -3.16
CA LYS A 211 -5.78 12.80 -3.10
C LYS A 211 -6.78 12.22 -4.08
N PHE A 212 -7.95 11.83 -3.58
CA PHE A 212 -9.05 11.47 -4.45
C PHE A 212 -9.55 12.70 -5.23
N VAL A 213 -9.58 12.58 -6.55
CA VAL A 213 -10.21 13.54 -7.45
C VAL A 213 -11.32 12.80 -8.19
N ALA A 214 -12.56 13.23 -8.00
CA ALA A 214 -13.69 12.69 -8.74
C ALA A 214 -13.44 12.92 -10.24
N LYS A 215 -13.45 11.82 -11.02
CA LYS A 215 -13.35 11.84 -12.48
C LYS A 215 -14.72 12.03 -13.09
#